data_AF-A0A0N0WVJ2-F1
#
_entry.id   AF-A0A0N0WVJ2-F1
#
_cell.length_a   1.000
_cell.length_b   1.000
_cell.length_c   1.000
_cell.angle_alpha   90.00
_cell.angle_beta   90.00
_cell.angle_gamma   90.00
#
_symmetry.space_group_name_H-M   'P 1'
#
loop_
_entity.id
_entity.type
_entity.pdbx_description
1 polymer ?
#
loop_
_entity_poly.entity_id
_entity_poly.type
_entity_poly.pdbx_seq_one_letter_code
_entity_poly.pdbx_strand_id
1 'polypeptide(L)'
;MGVADKAVRTLQIGLVGDFIAQVPAHQAIPLALQMAADALQAQVAITWLPTPQIGNGARFGQFDGVWCVPASPYRDMQGALTAIRFARERLVPFLGTCGGFQHALVEYARNCLG
;
A
#
# COMPACT_ATOMS: atom_id res chain seq x y z
N MET A 1 38.39 17.54 -2.94
CA MET A 1 37.37 17.52 -1.88
C MET A 1 36.18 16.75 -2.43
N GLY A 2 36.08 15.46 -2.11
CA GLY A 2 34.97 14.62 -2.58
C GLY A 2 33.72 14.91 -1.77
N VAL A 3 32.65 15.33 -2.44
CA VAL A 3 31.31 15.35 -1.85
C VAL A 3 30.94 13.89 -1.66
N ALA A 4 30.85 13.43 -0.42
CA ALA A 4 30.33 12.10 -0.13
C ALA A 4 28.88 12.04 -0.64
N ASP A 5 28.65 11.17 -1.62
CA ASP A 5 27.32 10.90 -2.17
C ASP A 5 26.44 10.38 -1.03
N LYS A 6 25.47 11.19 -0.59
CA LYS A 6 24.60 10.84 0.52
C LYS A 6 23.64 9.77 0.00
N ALA A 7 23.84 8.52 0.42
CA ALA A 7 23.02 7.39 -0.03
C ALA A 7 21.52 7.74 0.07
N VAL A 8 20.85 7.81 -1.08
CA VAL A 8 19.42 8.09 -1.17
C VAL A 8 18.68 6.85 -0.68
N ARG A 9 18.03 6.95 0.49
CA ARG A 9 17.18 5.87 1.01
C ARG A 9 16.01 5.64 0.06
N THR A 10 15.85 4.40 -0.42
CA THR A 10 14.70 4.00 -1.22
C THR A 10 13.49 3.68 -0.33
N LEU A 11 12.41 4.45 -0.50
CA LEU A 11 11.14 4.23 0.19
C LEU A 11 10.45 2.95 -0.32
N GLN A 12 10.10 2.05 0.58
CA GLN A 12 9.41 0.80 0.25
C GLN A 12 7.89 0.99 0.37
N ILE A 13 7.17 0.97 -0.75
CA ILE A 13 5.70 1.14 -0.78
C ILE A 13 5.02 -0.16 -1.21
N GLY A 14 4.10 -0.64 -0.36
CA GLY A 14 3.29 -1.83 -0.63
C GLY A 14 1.92 -1.47 -1.22
N LEU A 15 1.58 -1.99 -2.40
CA LEU A 15 0.27 -1.83 -3.02
C LEU A 15 -0.61 -3.05 -2.72
N VAL A 16 -1.58 -2.89 -1.82
CA VAL A 16 -2.53 -3.94 -1.43
C VAL A 16 -3.69 -3.97 -2.41
N GLY A 17 -3.76 -5.01 -3.22
CA GLY A 17 -4.80 -5.21 -4.22
C GLY A 17 -4.42 -6.23 -5.27
N ASP A 18 -5.42 -6.71 -6.00
CA ASP A 18 -5.24 -7.72 -7.04
C ASP A 18 -4.97 -7.00 -8.36
N PHE A 19 -3.70 -6.91 -8.76
CA PHE A 19 -3.32 -6.22 -9.98
C PHE A 19 -4.09 -6.79 -11.20
N ILE A 20 -4.69 -5.88 -11.96
CA ILE A 20 -5.51 -6.18 -13.14
C ILE A 20 -5.11 -5.16 -14.20
N ALA A 21 -4.54 -5.63 -15.31
CA ALA A 21 -3.95 -4.75 -16.31
C ALA A 21 -4.98 -3.82 -16.97
N GLN A 22 -6.24 -4.24 -17.03
CA GLN A 22 -7.35 -3.49 -17.64
C GLN A 22 -7.89 -2.38 -16.73
N VAL A 23 -7.54 -2.37 -15.44
CA VAL A 23 -7.97 -1.32 -14.51
C VAL A 23 -7.03 -0.12 -14.68
N PRO A 24 -7.52 1.04 -15.15
CA PRO A 24 -6.66 2.20 -15.42
C PRO A 24 -5.91 2.68 -14.17
N ALA A 25 -6.56 2.62 -13.00
CA ALA A 25 -5.92 2.98 -11.73
C ALA A 25 -4.69 2.11 -11.42
N HIS A 26 -4.72 0.81 -11.73
CA HIS A 26 -3.60 -0.09 -11.46
C HIS A 26 -2.37 0.22 -12.34
N GLN A 27 -2.59 0.74 -13.54
CA GLN A 27 -1.52 1.23 -14.41
C GLN A 27 -0.99 2.59 -13.94
N ALA A 28 -1.89 3.47 -13.48
CA ALA A 28 -1.56 4.84 -13.11
C ALA A 28 -0.85 4.96 -11.74
N ILE A 29 -1.18 4.10 -10.77
CA ILE A 29 -0.65 4.20 -9.40
C ILE A 29 0.89 4.13 -9.35
N PRO A 30 1.55 3.15 -10.00
CA PRO A 30 3.01 3.11 -10.01
C PRO A 30 3.64 4.36 -10.64
N LEU A 31 3.04 4.89 -11.71
CA LEU A 31 3.49 6.12 -12.36
C LEU A 31 3.33 7.33 -11.44
N ALA A 32 2.20 7.44 -10.73
CA ALA A 32 1.96 8.53 -9.78
C ALA A 32 2.94 8.50 -8.60
N LEU A 33 3.26 7.31 -8.08
CA LEU A 33 4.29 7.15 -7.05
C LEU A 33 5.67 7.54 -7.57
N GLN A 34 6.01 7.18 -8.80
CA GLN A 34 7.28 7.58 -9.42
C GLN A 34 7.34 9.11 -9.59
N MET A 35 6.28 9.75 -10.11
CA MET A 35 6.21 11.20 -10.24
C MET A 35 6.35 11.92 -8.89
N ALA A 36 5.74 11.37 -7.83
CA ALA A 36 5.89 11.91 -6.48
C ALA A 36 7.32 11.76 -5.95
N ALA A 37 7.96 10.60 -6.19
CA ALA A 37 9.36 10.38 -5.82
C ALA A 37 10.29 11.35 -6.55
N ASP A 38 10.12 11.54 -7.86
CA ASP A 38 10.91 12.46 -8.67
C ASP A 38 10.75 13.91 -8.18
N ALA A 39 9.52 14.35 -7.91
CA ALA A 39 9.23 15.69 -7.38
C ALA A 39 9.87 15.94 -6.00
N LEU A 40 10.04 14.88 -5.20
CA LEU A 40 10.68 14.92 -3.87
C LEU A 40 12.18 14.62 -3.91
N GLN A 41 12.76 14.39 -5.09
CA GLN A 41 14.14 13.93 -5.26
C GLN A 41 14.46 12.67 -4.41
N ALA A 42 13.48 11.78 -4.30
CA ALA A 42 13.54 10.54 -3.55
C ALA A 42 13.53 9.33 -4.50
N GLN A 43 13.82 8.15 -3.96
CA GLN A 43 13.65 6.87 -4.66
C GLN A 43 12.50 6.10 -4.03
N VAL A 44 11.72 5.40 -4.86
CA VAL A 44 10.62 4.54 -4.41
C VAL A 44 10.75 3.15 -5.03
N ALA A 45 10.55 2.12 -4.22
CA ALA A 45 10.38 0.75 -4.67
C ALA A 45 8.96 0.31 -4.37
N ILE A 46 8.27 -0.20 -5.39
CA ILE A 46 6.84 -0.49 -5.35
C ILE A 46 6.65 -1.99 -5.42
N THR A 47 5.93 -2.55 -4.45
CA THR A 47 5.62 -3.98 -4.41
C THR A 47 4.11 -4.20 -4.44
N TRP A 48 3.62 -4.94 -5.44
CA TRP A 48 2.24 -5.40 -5.47
C TRP A 48 2.03 -6.55 -4.50
N LEU A 49 0.95 -6.48 -3.73
CA LEU A 49 0.59 -7.39 -2.66
C LEU A 49 -0.82 -7.93 -2.95
N PRO A 50 -0.92 -9.03 -3.74
CA PRO A 50 -2.21 -9.66 -4.04
C PRO A 50 -2.94 -10.07 -2.78
N THR A 51 -4.24 -9.83 -2.72
CA THR A 51 -5.01 -10.00 -1.48
C THR A 51 -4.99 -11.43 -0.94
N PRO A 52 -5.04 -12.51 -1.77
CA PRO A 52 -4.97 -13.88 -1.27
C PRO A 52 -3.61 -14.28 -0.67
N GLN A 53 -2.56 -13.46 -0.87
CA GLN A 53 -1.19 -13.77 -0.42
C GLN A 53 -0.79 -13.00 0.83
N ILE A 54 -1.70 -12.26 1.45
CA ILE A 54 -1.39 -11.41 2.60
C ILE A 54 -1.15 -12.23 3.88
N GLY A 55 -1.84 -13.38 4.02
CA GLY A 55 -1.71 -14.24 5.19
C GLY A 55 -1.99 -13.48 6.48
N ASN A 56 -1.09 -13.57 7.46
CA ASN A 56 -1.19 -12.86 8.75
C ASN A 56 -0.67 -11.41 8.73
N GLY A 57 -0.21 -10.91 7.58
CA GLY A 57 0.32 -9.55 7.45
C GLY A 57 1.74 -9.31 7.98
N ALA A 58 2.47 -10.35 8.43
CA ALA A 58 3.82 -10.18 8.99
C ALA A 58 4.81 -9.44 8.06
N ARG A 59 4.61 -9.56 6.73
CA ARG A 59 5.47 -8.90 5.73
C ARG A 59 5.27 -7.38 5.65
N PHE A 60 4.26 -6.79 6.27
CA PHE A 60 3.98 -5.37 6.11
C PHE A 60 4.95 -4.45 6.86
N GLY A 61 5.63 -4.96 7.89
CA GLY A 61 6.60 -4.18 8.68
C GLY A 61 7.85 -3.76 7.90
N GLN A 62 8.05 -4.27 6.68
CA GLN A 62 9.15 -3.86 5.81
C GLN A 62 8.84 -2.63 4.95
N PHE A 63 7.58 -2.20 4.88
CA PHE A 63 7.17 -1.07 4.06
C PHE A 63 7.14 0.22 4.87
N ASP A 64 7.62 1.31 4.26
CA ASP A 64 7.52 2.66 4.79
C ASP A 64 6.09 3.22 4.67
N GLY A 65 5.27 2.61 3.80
CA GLY A 65 3.84 2.91 3.67
C GLY A 65 3.12 1.88 2.83
N VAL A 66 1.81 1.77 3.02
CA VAL A 66 0.95 0.86 2.27
C VAL A 66 -0.23 1.60 1.65
N TRP A 67 -0.57 1.22 0.43
CA TRP A 67 -1.73 1.74 -0.29
C TRP A 67 -2.68 0.60 -0.64
N CYS A 68 -3.86 0.57 -0.01
CA CYS A 68 -4.95 -0.29 -0.43
C CYS A 68 -5.67 0.32 -1.65
N VAL A 69 -5.44 -0.28 -2.81
CA VAL A 69 -5.76 0.32 -4.12
C VAL A 69 -7.21 0.07 -4.54
N PRO A 70 -7.72 0.75 -5.60
CA PRO A 70 -9.07 0.53 -6.13
C PRO A 70 -9.31 -0.88 -6.69
N ALA A 71 -10.49 -1.10 -7.30
CA ALA A 71 -10.94 -2.35 -7.91
C ALA A 71 -11.38 -3.45 -6.93
N SER A 72 -12.19 -3.08 -5.93
CA SER A 72 -13.06 -4.05 -5.24
C SER A 72 -14.16 -4.58 -6.19
N PRO A 73 -14.67 -5.81 -6.02
CA PRO A 73 -14.35 -6.73 -4.93
C PRO A 73 -12.95 -7.33 -5.05
N TYR A 74 -12.22 -7.35 -3.94
CA TYR A 74 -10.94 -8.05 -3.86
C TYR A 74 -11.17 -9.55 -3.96
N ARG A 75 -10.21 -10.27 -4.52
CA ARG A 75 -10.24 -11.74 -4.58
C ARG A 75 -10.31 -12.36 -3.20
N ASP A 76 -9.64 -11.75 -2.23
CA ASP A 76 -9.78 -12.09 -0.81
C ASP A 76 -10.00 -10.81 0.03
N MET A 77 -11.24 -10.61 0.46
CA MET A 77 -11.61 -9.49 1.35
C MET A 77 -10.86 -9.58 2.69
N GLN A 78 -10.65 -10.79 3.24
CA GLN A 78 -10.00 -10.93 4.54
C GLN A 78 -8.53 -10.55 4.48
N GLY A 79 -7.84 -10.88 3.38
CA GLY A 79 -6.50 -10.39 3.10
C GLY A 79 -6.42 -8.86 3.10
N ALA A 80 -7.35 -8.18 2.41
CA ALA A 80 -7.41 -6.72 2.39
C ALA A 80 -7.64 -6.14 3.80
N LEU A 81 -8.61 -6.66 4.56
CA LEU A 81 -8.87 -6.23 5.94
C LEU A 81 -7.68 -6.48 6.87
N THR A 82 -6.97 -7.60 6.70
CA THR A 82 -5.78 -7.93 7.49
C THR A 82 -4.66 -6.92 7.25
N ALA A 83 -4.44 -6.50 6.01
CA ALA A 83 -3.48 -5.45 5.69
C ALA A 83 -3.84 -4.09 6.31
N ILE A 84 -5.11 -3.71 6.20
CA ILE A 84 -5.59 -2.44 6.76
C ILE A 84 -5.44 -2.45 8.29
N ARG A 85 -5.88 -3.54 8.93
CA ARG A 85 -5.76 -3.73 10.38
C ARG A 85 -4.31 -3.66 10.82
N PHE A 86 -3.41 -4.37 10.12
CA PHE A 86 -1.98 -4.33 10.41
C PHE A 86 -1.46 -2.90 10.36
N ALA A 87 -1.77 -2.16 9.29
CA ALA A 87 -1.29 -0.80 9.13
C ALA A 87 -1.78 0.12 10.27
N ARG A 88 -3.07 0.01 10.63
CA ARG A 88 -3.66 0.76 11.75
C ARG A 88 -3.02 0.41 13.09
N GLU A 89 -2.92 -0.87 13.43
CA GLU A 89 -2.42 -1.32 14.74
C GLU A 89 -0.91 -1.15 14.91
N ARG A 90 -0.16 -1.15 13.79
CA ARG A 90 1.30 -0.98 13.79
C ARG A 90 1.76 0.42 13.41
N LEU A 91 0.82 1.36 13.22
CA LEU A 91 1.09 2.74 12.82
C LEU A 91 1.92 2.86 11.53
N VAL A 92 1.69 1.94 10.58
CA VAL A 92 2.28 2.05 9.24
C VAL A 92 1.46 3.07 8.46
N PRO A 93 2.09 4.07 7.81
CA PRO A 93 1.39 5.02 6.96
C PRO A 93 0.51 4.29 5.94
N PHE A 94 -0.78 4.67 5.89
CA PHE A 94 -1.79 3.99 5.10
C PHE A 94 -2.54 4.98 4.19
N LEU A 95 -2.74 4.59 2.94
CA LEU A 95 -3.65 5.24 2.00
C LEU A 95 -4.68 4.22 1.49
N GLY A 96 -5.96 4.52 1.60
CA GLY A 96 -7.03 3.74 0.99
C GLY A 96 -7.75 4.58 -0.06
N THR A 97 -7.92 4.08 -1.29
CA THR A 97 -8.68 4.78 -2.34
C THR A 97 -9.80 3.90 -2.90
N CYS A 98 -10.97 4.50 -3.14
CA CYS A 98 -12.16 3.80 -3.62
C CYS A 98 -12.47 2.56 -2.73
N GLY A 99 -12.37 1.35 -3.29
CA GLY A 99 -12.51 0.10 -2.56
C GLY A 99 -11.63 0.04 -1.30
N GLY A 100 -10.39 0.52 -1.37
CA GLY A 100 -9.49 0.51 -0.21
C GLY A 100 -9.95 1.41 0.93
N PHE A 101 -10.55 2.57 0.63
CA PHE A 101 -11.16 3.44 1.63
C PHE A 101 -12.41 2.79 2.25
N GLN A 102 -13.28 2.22 1.40
CA GLN A 102 -14.49 1.54 1.85
C GLN A 102 -14.16 0.38 2.81
N HIS A 103 -13.14 -0.42 2.49
CA HIS A 103 -12.72 -1.53 3.34
C HIS A 103 -12.03 -1.06 4.61
N ALA A 104 -11.41 0.13 4.61
CA ALA A 104 -10.88 0.72 5.84
C ALA A 104 -11.98 1.12 6.83
N LEU A 105 -13.09 1.65 6.34
CA LEU A 105 -14.26 1.89 7.18
C LEU A 105 -14.84 0.58 7.74
N VAL A 106 -14.91 -0.47 6.92
CA VAL A 106 -15.38 -1.79 7.36
C VAL A 106 -14.46 -2.40 8.41
N GLU A 107 -13.14 -2.33 8.22
CA GLU A 107 -12.16 -2.81 9.21
C GLU A 107 -12.31 -2.08 10.54
N TYR A 108 -12.39 -0.75 10.49
CA TYR A 108 -12.50 0.08 11.68
C TYR A 108 -13.81 -0.16 12.43
N ALA A 109 -14.95 -0.22 11.71
CA ALA A 109 -16.24 -0.51 12.33
C ALA A 109 -16.20 -1.85 13.08
N ARG A 110 -15.70 -2.92 12.42
CA ARG A 110 -15.65 -4.27 13.00
C ARG A 110 -14.71 -4.40 14.20
N ASN A 111 -13.58 -3.69 14.20
CA ASN A 111 -12.52 -3.92 15.20
C ASN A 111 -12.43 -2.83 16.26
N CYS A 112 -13.03 -1.65 16.05
CA CYS A 112 -12.97 -0.53 16.98
C CYS A 112 -14.33 -0.09 17.52
N LEU A 113 -15.43 -0.34 16.79
CA LEU A 113 -16.76 0.15 17.19
C LEU A 113 -17.70 -0.95 17.71
N GLY A 114 -17.51 -2.21 17.28
CA GLY A 114 -18.40 -3.33 17.61
C GLY A 114 -19.68 -3.31 16.79
#